data_AF-A0A924W109-F1
#
_entry.id   AF-A0A924W109-F1
#
_cell.length_a   1.000
_cell.length_b   1.000
_cell.length_c   1.000
_cell.angle_alpha   90.00
_cell.angle_beta   90.00
_cell.angle_gamma   90.00
#
_symmetry.space_group_name_H-M   'P 1'
#
loop_
_entity.id
_entity.type
_entity.pdbx_description
1 polymer ?
#
loop_
_entity_poly.entity_id
_entity_poly.type
_entity_poly.pdbx_seq_one_letter_code
_entity_poly.pdbx_strand_id
1 'polypeptide(L)'
;MSGKKAQLIDPRKEGRRALELPRPLFDEAAIARADDTLKALSGSMEQWLDADIEKLQQARTAAAAECWSAAALEALMSAAHDLKGMGATYGFPIITQIAASLCRLIETDAGKDVTRRDPTLVCAHVDALRASARDKIREAHHPIGRALLVALETHVERLGVAPR
;
A
#
# COMPACT_ATOMS: atom_id res chain seq x y z
N MET A 1 43.18 -48.87 -9.49
CA MET A 1 42.60 -47.56 -9.81
C MET A 1 41.80 -47.09 -8.60
N SER A 2 42.34 -46.18 -7.78
CA SER A 2 41.66 -45.70 -6.56
C SER A 2 40.98 -44.37 -6.86
N GLY A 3 39.64 -44.36 -6.88
CA GLY A 3 38.83 -43.17 -7.15
C GLY A 3 38.88 -42.19 -5.97
N LYS A 4 39.02 -40.89 -6.25
CA LYS A 4 39.02 -39.83 -5.22
C LYS A 4 37.74 -39.94 -4.37
N LYS A 5 37.93 -40.04 -3.04
CA LYS A 5 36.82 -40.04 -2.07
C LYS A 5 36.07 -38.71 -2.14
N ALA A 6 34.75 -38.77 -2.22
CA ALA A 6 33.88 -37.60 -2.14
C ALA A 6 34.11 -36.88 -0.79
N GLN A 7 34.22 -35.56 -0.84
CA GLN A 7 34.29 -34.70 0.34
C GLN A 7 33.03 -33.86 0.44
N LEU A 8 32.53 -33.72 1.68
CA LEU A 8 31.38 -32.90 2.00
C LEU A 8 31.86 -31.48 2.34
N ILE A 9 31.52 -30.52 1.50
CA ILE A 9 31.85 -29.10 1.68
C ILE A 9 30.73 -28.43 2.48
N ASP A 10 31.06 -27.75 3.59
CA ASP A 10 30.12 -26.98 4.42
C ASP A 10 30.18 -25.48 4.03
N PRO A 11 29.16 -24.94 3.34
CA PRO A 11 29.16 -23.56 2.84
C PRO A 11 29.21 -22.50 3.94
N ARG A 12 28.86 -22.85 5.19
CA ARG A 12 28.87 -21.90 6.32
C ARG A 12 30.27 -21.67 6.87
N LYS A 13 31.20 -22.62 6.66
CA LYS A 13 32.58 -22.55 7.16
C LYS A 13 33.57 -22.03 6.12
N GLU A 14 33.34 -22.32 4.84
CA GLU A 14 34.27 -21.94 3.77
C GLU A 14 34.11 -20.48 3.29
N GLY A 15 33.11 -19.76 3.82
CA GLY A 15 32.75 -18.42 3.35
C GLY A 15 32.13 -18.43 1.95
N ARG A 16 31.49 -17.33 1.56
CA ARG A 16 31.05 -17.20 0.15
C ARG A 16 32.31 -17.07 -0.70
N ARG A 17 32.56 -18.03 -1.60
CA ARG A 17 33.52 -17.86 -2.68
C ARG A 17 33.17 -16.58 -3.43
N ALA A 18 34.01 -15.55 -3.29
CA ALA A 18 33.86 -14.34 -4.10
C ALA A 18 34.10 -14.75 -5.56
N LEU A 19 33.12 -14.46 -6.42
CA LEU A 19 33.32 -14.48 -7.86
C LEU A 19 34.16 -13.26 -8.18
N GLU A 20 35.50 -13.40 -8.17
CA GLU A 20 36.38 -12.38 -8.73
C GLU A 20 36.18 -12.39 -10.25
N LEU A 21 35.39 -11.43 -10.72
CA LEU A 21 35.07 -11.29 -12.13
C LEU A 21 36.10 -10.36 -12.76
N PRO A 22 36.84 -10.81 -13.80
CA PRO A 22 37.89 -10.01 -14.43
C PRO A 22 37.35 -8.79 -15.18
N ARG A 23 36.03 -8.71 -15.40
CA ARG A 23 35.29 -7.60 -16.02
C ARG A 23 33.87 -7.52 -15.45
N PRO A 24 33.19 -6.35 -15.55
CA PRO A 24 31.80 -6.23 -15.16
C PRO A 24 30.90 -7.26 -15.87
N LEU A 25 29.95 -7.86 -15.13
CA LEU A 25 28.98 -8.83 -15.68
C LEU A 25 28.01 -8.19 -16.68
N PHE A 26 27.69 -6.92 -16.48
CA PHE A 26 26.79 -6.14 -17.32
C PHE A 26 27.56 -4.97 -17.91
N ASP A 27 27.34 -4.71 -19.20
CA ASP A 27 27.83 -3.49 -19.82
C ASP A 27 27.00 -2.27 -19.38
N GLU A 28 27.58 -1.09 -19.58
CA GLU A 28 26.95 0.18 -19.20
C GLU A 28 25.61 0.41 -19.92
N ALA A 29 25.47 -0.08 -21.16
CA ALA A 29 24.24 0.04 -21.93
C ALA A 29 23.11 -0.86 -21.38
N ALA A 30 23.42 -2.03 -20.83
CA ALA A 30 22.48 -2.91 -20.16
C ALA A 30 22.02 -2.32 -18.82
N ILE A 31 22.93 -1.72 -18.06
CA ILE A 31 22.60 -1.00 -16.82
C ILE A 31 21.70 0.21 -17.14
N ALA A 32 22.06 1.03 -18.13
CA ALA A 32 21.26 2.19 -18.54
C ALA A 32 19.84 1.79 -18.98
N ARG A 33 19.68 0.71 -19.75
CA ARG A 33 18.35 0.20 -20.13
C ARG A 33 17.54 -0.29 -18.93
N ALA A 34 18.19 -0.90 -17.93
CA ALA A 34 17.53 -1.30 -16.70
C ALA A 34 17.03 -0.08 -15.91
N ASP A 35 17.87 0.95 -15.74
CA ASP A 35 17.50 2.20 -15.06
C ASP A 35 16.37 2.94 -15.78
N ASP A 36 16.40 3.00 -17.11
CA ASP A 36 15.32 3.64 -17.89
C ASP A 36 14.00 2.87 -17.77
N THR A 37 14.05 1.54 -17.71
CA THR A 37 12.86 0.71 -17.48
C THR A 37 12.31 0.94 -16.06
N LEU A 38 13.18 1.04 -15.05
CA LEU A 38 12.76 1.36 -13.67
C LEU A 38 12.13 2.77 -13.58
N LYS A 39 12.69 3.76 -14.28
CA LYS A 39 12.11 5.11 -14.36
C LYS A 39 10.76 5.09 -15.05
N ALA A 40 10.62 4.41 -16.17
CA ALA A 40 9.34 4.28 -16.89
C ALA A 40 8.28 3.58 -16.02
N LEU A 41 8.67 2.56 -15.26
CA LEU A 41 7.77 1.89 -14.31
C LEU A 41 7.26 2.87 -13.25
N SER A 42 8.13 3.71 -12.69
CA SER A 42 7.74 4.67 -11.65
C SER A 42 6.68 5.67 -12.10
N GLY A 43 6.75 6.15 -13.35
CA GLY A 43 5.70 7.00 -13.94
C GLY A 43 4.36 6.28 -14.09
N SER A 44 4.39 4.99 -14.44
CA SER A 44 3.18 4.15 -14.49
C SER A 44 2.57 3.93 -13.11
N MET A 45 3.39 3.85 -12.04
CA MET A 45 2.88 3.65 -10.68
C MET A 45 2.04 4.82 -10.18
N GLU A 46 2.43 6.06 -10.51
CA GLU A 46 1.64 7.23 -10.13
C GLU A 46 0.29 7.27 -10.87
N GLN A 47 0.28 6.90 -12.16
CA GLN A 47 -0.97 6.80 -12.93
C GLN A 47 -1.90 5.71 -12.37
N TRP A 48 -1.34 4.59 -11.92
CA TRP A 48 -2.12 3.53 -11.28
C TRP A 48 -2.66 3.96 -9.93
N LEU A 49 -1.86 4.66 -9.12
CA LEU A 49 -2.33 5.25 -7.87
C LEU A 49 -3.50 6.22 -8.13
N ASP A 50 -3.36 7.13 -9.09
CA ASP A 50 -4.42 8.09 -9.42
C ASP A 50 -5.70 7.38 -9.86
N ALA A 51 -5.58 6.30 -10.65
CA ALA A 51 -6.72 5.47 -11.05
C ALA A 51 -7.38 4.77 -9.87
N ASP A 52 -6.61 4.22 -8.93
CA ASP A 52 -7.16 3.55 -7.74
C ASP A 52 -7.80 4.54 -6.75
N ILE A 53 -7.24 5.74 -6.62
CA ILE A 53 -7.85 6.85 -5.85
C ILE A 53 -9.16 7.30 -6.48
N GLU A 54 -9.23 7.38 -7.81
CA GLU A 54 -10.46 7.73 -8.53
C GLU A 54 -11.53 6.64 -8.37
N LYS A 55 -11.17 5.35 -8.43
CA LYS A 55 -12.11 4.25 -8.13
C LYS A 55 -12.66 4.34 -6.70
N LEU A 56 -11.80 4.61 -5.71
CA LEU A 56 -12.22 4.81 -4.32
C LEU A 56 -13.20 5.99 -4.21
N GLN A 57 -12.91 7.09 -4.91
CA GLN A 57 -13.76 8.27 -4.91
C GLN A 57 -15.13 8.00 -5.55
N GLN A 58 -15.17 7.24 -6.64
CA GLN A 58 -16.43 6.81 -7.28
C GLN A 58 -17.24 5.91 -6.36
N ALA A 59 -16.59 4.94 -5.70
CA ALA A 59 -17.23 4.07 -4.71
C ALA A 59 -17.82 4.87 -3.55
N ARG A 60 -17.13 5.91 -3.05
CA ARG A 60 -17.67 6.83 -2.04
C ARG A 60 -18.93 7.55 -2.52
N THR A 61 -18.90 8.10 -3.73
CA THR A 61 -20.06 8.83 -4.29
C THR A 61 -21.26 7.90 -4.47
N ALA A 62 -21.04 6.69 -4.98
CA ALA A 62 -22.09 5.67 -5.10
C ALA A 62 -22.64 5.28 -3.73
N ALA A 63 -21.78 5.06 -2.73
CA ALA A 63 -22.21 4.77 -1.37
C ALA A 63 -23.05 5.89 -0.76
N ALA A 64 -22.69 7.16 -0.97
CA ALA A 64 -23.51 8.28 -0.53
C ALA A 64 -24.89 8.30 -1.21
N ALA A 65 -24.96 8.01 -2.52
CA ALA A 65 -26.22 7.96 -3.27
C ALA A 65 -27.12 6.79 -2.83
N GLU A 66 -26.52 5.70 -2.35
CA GLU A 66 -27.22 4.51 -1.85
C GLU A 66 -27.41 4.51 -0.33
N CYS A 67 -27.31 5.67 0.32
CA CYS A 67 -27.45 5.81 1.78
C CYS A 67 -26.56 4.83 2.58
N TRP A 68 -25.34 4.59 2.09
CA TRP A 68 -24.33 3.72 2.69
C TRP A 68 -24.84 2.29 2.90
N SER A 69 -25.59 1.77 1.91
CA SER A 69 -26.07 0.39 1.89
C SER A 69 -24.94 -0.61 2.16
N ALA A 70 -25.29 -1.82 2.65
CA ALA A 70 -24.30 -2.86 2.89
C ALA A 70 -23.50 -3.17 1.60
N ALA A 71 -24.18 -3.29 0.47
CA ALA A 71 -23.55 -3.54 -0.83
C ALA A 71 -22.59 -2.40 -1.24
N ALA A 72 -22.97 -1.14 -1.03
CA ALA A 72 -22.11 -0.02 -1.36
C ALA A 72 -20.89 0.09 -0.43
N LEU A 73 -21.03 -0.28 0.84
CA LEU A 73 -19.89 -0.36 1.77
C LEU A 73 -18.92 -1.50 1.40
N GLU A 74 -19.41 -2.62 0.86
CA GLU A 74 -18.54 -3.67 0.32
C GLU A 74 -17.74 -3.17 -0.90
N ALA A 75 -18.39 -2.43 -1.81
CA ALA A 75 -17.69 -1.84 -2.96
C ALA A 75 -16.60 -0.84 -2.52
N LEU A 76 -16.90 -0.01 -1.52
CA LEU A 76 -15.94 0.91 -0.94
C LEU A 76 -14.79 0.17 -0.23
N MET A 77 -15.10 -0.90 0.51
CA MET A 77 -14.11 -1.77 1.15
C MET A 77 -13.16 -2.37 0.12
N SER A 78 -13.69 -2.87 -1.00
CA SER A 78 -12.89 -3.44 -2.08
C SER A 78 -11.87 -2.44 -2.61
N ALA A 79 -12.31 -1.22 -2.94
CA ALA A 79 -11.40 -0.16 -3.43
C ALA A 79 -10.37 0.26 -2.37
N ALA A 80 -10.76 0.32 -1.09
CA ALA A 80 -9.83 0.60 -0.01
C ALA A 80 -8.79 -0.52 0.19
N HIS A 81 -9.19 -1.79 0.02
CA HIS A 81 -8.29 -2.95 0.12
C HIS A 81 -7.22 -2.95 -0.98
N ASP A 82 -7.57 -2.57 -2.20
CA ASP A 82 -6.59 -2.42 -3.29
C ASP A 82 -5.51 -1.39 -2.90
N LEU A 83 -5.91 -0.22 -2.41
CA LEU A 83 -4.98 0.83 -1.96
C LEU A 83 -4.16 0.42 -0.74
N LYS A 84 -4.75 -0.34 0.20
CA LYS A 84 -4.02 -0.96 1.32
C LYS A 84 -2.90 -1.86 0.78
N GLY A 85 -3.20 -2.71 -0.20
CA GLY A 85 -2.23 -3.64 -0.80
C GLY A 85 -1.18 -2.96 -1.68
N MET A 86 -1.55 -1.89 -2.38
CA MET A 86 -0.73 -1.31 -3.45
C MET A 86 -0.04 0.02 -3.09
N GLY A 87 -0.49 0.74 -2.07
CA GLY A 87 0.04 2.08 -1.73
C GLY A 87 1.57 2.09 -1.56
N ALA A 88 2.11 1.17 -0.76
CA ALA A 88 3.57 1.02 -0.59
C ALA A 88 4.28 0.62 -1.89
N THR A 89 3.67 -0.25 -2.70
CA THR A 89 4.17 -0.64 -4.03
C THR A 89 4.30 0.58 -4.94
N TYR A 90 3.33 1.50 -4.90
CA TYR A 90 3.39 2.77 -5.64
C TYR A 90 4.36 3.82 -5.04
N GLY A 91 5.02 3.52 -3.92
CA GLY A 91 5.91 4.46 -3.23
C GLY A 91 5.21 5.39 -2.22
N PHE A 92 3.99 5.05 -1.80
CA PHE A 92 3.17 5.82 -0.85
C PHE A 92 2.77 4.97 0.38
N PRO A 93 3.73 4.60 1.25
CA PRO A 93 3.42 3.82 2.45
C PRO A 93 2.38 4.48 3.37
N ILE A 94 2.25 5.81 3.40
CA ILE A 94 1.18 6.47 4.18
C ILE A 94 -0.22 6.14 3.64
N ILE A 95 -0.38 6.00 2.32
CA ILE A 95 -1.66 5.64 1.69
C ILE A 95 -2.05 4.22 2.12
N THR A 96 -1.10 3.28 2.14
CA THR A 96 -1.34 1.93 2.68
C THR A 96 -1.86 1.98 4.12
N GLN A 97 -1.28 2.82 4.98
CA GLN A 97 -1.68 2.92 6.39
C GLN A 97 -3.07 3.55 6.56
N ILE A 98 -3.36 4.64 5.85
CA ILE A 98 -4.68 5.30 5.91
C ILE A 98 -5.75 4.36 5.36
N ALA A 99 -5.48 3.66 4.24
CA ALA A 99 -6.40 2.70 3.67
C ALA A 99 -6.65 1.51 4.60
N ALA A 100 -5.61 1.02 5.30
CA ALA A 100 -5.76 -0.01 6.33
C ALA A 100 -6.68 0.44 7.47
N SER A 101 -6.53 1.69 7.95
CA SER A 101 -7.43 2.27 8.97
C SER A 101 -8.88 2.35 8.47
N LEU A 102 -9.09 2.77 7.22
CA LEU A 102 -10.41 2.78 6.59
C LEU A 102 -11.01 1.37 6.55
N CYS A 103 -10.25 0.36 6.10
CA CYS A 103 -10.73 -1.02 6.09
C CYS A 103 -11.16 -1.46 7.49
N ARG A 104 -10.35 -1.24 8.54
CA ARG A 104 -10.72 -1.60 9.91
C ARG A 104 -12.04 -0.95 10.37
N LEU A 105 -12.31 0.29 9.97
CA LEU A 105 -13.54 1.00 10.32
C LEU A 105 -14.80 0.33 9.75
N ILE A 106 -14.73 -0.23 8.53
CA ILE A 106 -15.88 -0.82 7.84
C ILE A 106 -15.81 -2.35 7.70
N GLU A 107 -14.90 -3.00 8.44
CA GLU A 107 -14.71 -4.46 8.37
C GLU A 107 -15.84 -5.24 9.06
N THR A 108 -16.31 -4.75 10.21
CA THR A 108 -17.34 -5.40 11.01
C THR A 108 -18.73 -4.84 10.72
N ASP A 109 -19.77 -5.62 11.02
CA ASP A 109 -21.16 -5.13 10.92
C ASP A 109 -21.41 -3.92 11.82
N ALA A 110 -20.81 -3.90 13.01
CA ALA A 110 -20.88 -2.74 13.92
C ALA A 110 -20.24 -1.49 13.30
N GLY A 111 -19.11 -1.63 12.62
CA GLY A 111 -18.45 -0.54 11.90
C GLY A 111 -19.27 -0.02 10.72
N LYS A 112 -19.87 -0.94 9.96
CA LYS A 112 -20.81 -0.62 8.86
C LYS A 112 -22.07 0.08 9.38
N ASP A 113 -22.59 -0.34 10.53
CA ASP A 113 -23.76 0.29 11.18
C ASP A 113 -23.47 1.71 11.65
N VAL A 114 -22.30 1.95 12.27
CA VAL A 114 -21.87 3.30 12.64
C VAL A 114 -21.73 4.17 11.39
N THR A 115 -21.08 3.66 10.35
CA THR A 115 -20.89 4.38 9.08
C THR A 115 -22.21 4.76 8.42
N ARG A 116 -23.22 3.88 8.45
CA ARG A 116 -24.56 4.19 7.94
C ARG A 116 -25.23 5.35 8.65
N ARG A 117 -25.03 5.45 9.96
CA ARG A 117 -25.61 6.52 10.80
C ARG A 117 -24.83 7.82 10.68
N ASP A 118 -23.51 7.73 10.63
CA ASP A 118 -22.61 8.86 10.48
C ASP A 118 -21.43 8.48 9.56
N PRO A 119 -21.49 8.86 8.27
CA PRO A 119 -20.45 8.53 7.30
C PRO A 119 -19.24 9.47 7.37
N THR A 120 -19.25 10.46 8.28
CA THR A 120 -18.24 11.53 8.33
C THR A 120 -16.82 10.97 8.42
N LEU A 121 -16.61 9.95 9.26
CA LEU A 121 -15.28 9.37 9.45
C LEU A 121 -14.80 8.61 8.21
N VAL A 122 -15.70 7.90 7.51
CA VAL A 122 -15.36 7.24 6.23
C VAL A 122 -15.01 8.27 5.16
N CYS A 123 -15.81 9.35 5.04
CA CYS A 123 -15.52 10.44 4.11
C CYS A 123 -14.15 11.07 4.40
N ALA A 124 -13.83 11.30 5.68
CA ALA A 124 -12.53 11.85 6.09
C ALA A 124 -11.35 10.96 5.70
N HIS A 125 -11.48 9.62 5.78
CA HIS A 125 -10.45 8.71 5.30
C HIS A 125 -10.26 8.81 3.79
N VAL A 126 -11.34 8.83 3.00
CA VAL A 126 -11.27 8.97 1.54
C VAL A 126 -10.63 10.31 1.15
N ASP A 127 -11.00 11.40 1.82
CA ASP A 127 -10.39 12.71 1.57
C ASP A 127 -8.92 12.76 1.97
N ALA A 128 -8.52 12.09 3.05
CA ALA A 128 -7.13 11.96 3.45
C ALA A 128 -6.29 11.18 2.40
N LEU A 129 -6.84 10.09 1.84
CA LEU A 129 -6.20 9.32 0.78
C LEU A 129 -6.02 10.16 -0.49
N ARG A 130 -7.08 10.87 -0.90
CA ARG A 130 -7.06 11.77 -2.06
C ARG A 130 -6.07 12.91 -1.87
N ALA A 131 -6.04 13.53 -0.70
CA ALA A 131 -5.10 14.60 -0.39
C ALA A 131 -3.66 14.09 -0.39
N SER A 132 -3.40 12.92 0.20
CA SER A 132 -2.06 12.32 0.24
C SER A 132 -1.53 12.02 -1.16
N ALA A 133 -2.36 11.49 -2.06
CA ALA A 133 -1.99 11.25 -3.46
C ALA A 133 -1.73 12.55 -4.23
N ARG A 134 -2.66 13.53 -4.13
CA ARG A 134 -2.57 14.83 -4.79
C ARG A 134 -1.32 15.61 -4.35
N ASP A 135 -1.09 15.69 -3.04
CA ASP A 135 -0.03 16.51 -2.45
C ASP A 135 1.30 15.74 -2.35
N LYS A 136 1.36 14.54 -2.95
CA LYS A 136 2.53 13.66 -3.02
C LYS A 136 3.15 13.37 -1.64
N ILE A 137 2.30 13.17 -0.63
CA ILE A 137 2.70 12.75 0.72
C ILE A 137 3.06 11.26 0.64
N ARG A 138 4.35 10.96 0.50
CA ARG A 138 4.84 9.58 0.30
C ARG A 138 5.17 8.91 1.62
N GLU A 139 6.03 9.54 2.40
CA GLU A 139 6.70 8.95 3.56
C GLU A 139 5.75 8.70 4.74
N ALA A 140 5.92 7.58 5.42
CA ALA A 140 5.14 7.22 6.61
C ALA A 140 5.34 8.20 7.78
N HIS A 141 6.48 8.90 7.82
CA HIS A 141 6.82 9.87 8.85
C HIS A 141 6.64 11.32 8.40
N HIS A 142 6.02 11.57 7.25
CA HIS A 142 5.68 12.93 6.85
C HIS A 142 4.80 13.56 7.95
N PRO A 143 5.18 14.72 8.52
CA PRO A 143 4.56 15.21 9.76
C PRO A 143 3.05 15.43 9.62
N ILE A 144 2.61 15.99 8.49
CA ILE A 144 1.18 16.21 8.21
C ILE A 144 0.43 14.88 8.03
N GLY A 145 0.90 14.01 7.12
CA GLY A 145 0.29 12.70 6.88
C GLY A 145 0.24 11.84 8.14
N ARG A 146 1.29 11.86 8.95
CA ARG A 146 1.36 11.12 10.21
C ARG A 146 0.36 11.66 11.23
N ALA A 147 0.27 12.98 11.41
CA ALA A 147 -0.71 13.57 12.31
C ALA A 147 -2.15 13.25 11.88
N LEU A 148 -2.42 13.31 10.58
CA LEU A 148 -3.73 12.95 10.01
C LEU A 148 -4.06 11.47 10.22
N LEU A 149 -3.13 10.57 9.92
CA LEU A 149 -3.30 9.13 10.16
C LEU A 149 -3.62 8.84 11.64
N VAL A 150 -2.81 9.39 12.56
CA VAL A 150 -3.02 9.20 14.00
C VAL A 150 -4.39 9.72 14.44
N ALA A 151 -4.82 10.88 13.92
CA ALA A 151 -6.14 11.42 14.21
C ALA A 151 -7.26 10.49 13.73
N LEU A 152 -7.16 9.97 12.51
CA LEU A 152 -8.13 9.02 11.95
C LEU A 152 -8.19 7.73 12.76
N GLU A 153 -7.03 7.10 13.01
CA GLU A 153 -6.93 5.87 13.81
C GLU A 153 -7.52 6.06 15.20
N THR A 154 -7.20 7.16 15.87
CA THR A 154 -7.73 7.47 17.21
C THR A 154 -9.26 7.57 17.21
N HIS A 155 -9.87 8.09 16.14
CA HIS A 155 -11.33 8.13 16.03
C HIS A 155 -11.92 6.74 15.77
N VAL A 156 -11.27 5.92 14.93
CA VAL A 156 -11.67 4.52 14.72
C VAL A 156 -11.63 3.73 16.03
N GLU A 157 -10.55 3.84 16.82
CA GLU A 157 -10.42 3.17 18.11
C GLU A 157 -11.50 3.61 19.10
N ARG A 158 -11.82 4.91 19.14
CA ARG A 158 -12.83 5.47 20.05
C ARG A 158 -14.23 4.93 19.79
N LEU A 159 -14.54 4.55 18.54
CA LEU A 159 -15.83 3.93 18.21
C LEU A 159 -15.96 2.52 18.80
N GLY A 160 -14.85 1.82 19.06
CA GLY A 160 -14.87 0.48 19.64
C GLY A 160 -15.52 -0.59 18.75
N VAL A 161 -15.66 -0.32 17.45
CA VAL A 161 -16.31 -1.19 16.45
C VAL A 161 -15.31 -1.92 15.54
N ALA A 162 -14.06 -1.48 15.53
CA ALA A 162 -13.01 -2.09 14.73
C ALA A 162 -12.59 -3.46 15.32
N PRO A 163 -12.15 -4.41 14.48
CA PRO A 163 -11.60 -5.67 14.96
C PRO A 163 -10.33 -5.43 15.78
N ARG A 164 -10.15 -6.23 16.83
CA ARG A 164 -9.00 -6.16 17.75
C ARG A 164 -7.74 -6.75 17.12
#